data_AF-A0A2G9MR42-F1
#
_entry.id   AF-A0A2G9MR42-F1
#
_cell.length_a   1.000
_cell.length_b   1.000
_cell.length_c   1.000
_cell.angle_alpha   90.00
_cell.angle_beta   90.00
_cell.angle_gamma   90.00
#
_symmetry.space_group_name_H-M   'P 1'
#
loop_
_entity.id
_entity.type
_entity.pdbx_description
1 polymer ?
#
loop_
_entity_poly.entity_id
_entity_poly.type
_entity_poly.pdbx_seq_one_letter_code
_entity_poly.pdbx_strand_id
1 'polypeptide(L)' 'MKITISGNLGSGKSTVAKMLAKDLGYSHYSTGDFMRKMAEERGITLLELGKIAENDSSIDYELDDY' A
#
# COMPACT_ATOMS: atom_id res chain seq x y z
N MET A 1 15.15 -8.52 -6.00
CA MET A 1 14.61 -9.26 -4.84
C MET A 1 13.34 -8.55 -4.38
N LYS A 2 12.22 -9.26 -4.15
CA LYS A 2 10.98 -8.70 -3.58
C LYS A 2 10.81 -9.28 -2.17
N ILE A 3 10.50 -8.44 -1.18
CA ILE A 3 10.27 -8.85 0.22
C ILE A 3 8.87 -8.38 0.61
N THR A 4 7.99 -9.31 0.99
CA THR A 4 6.64 -9.01 1.47
C THR A 4 6.57 -9.19 2.99
N ILE A 5 6.09 -8.17 3.71
CA ILE A 5 5.92 -8.22 5.18
C ILE A 5 4.43 -8.10 5.52
N SER A 6 3.84 -9.22 5.95
CA SER A 6 2.44 -9.33 6.37
C SER A 6 2.30 -9.41 7.89
N GLY A 7 1.12 -9.07 8.41
CA GLY A 7 0.82 -9.15 9.85
C GLY A 7 -0.46 -8.41 10.23
N ASN A 8 -0.93 -8.61 11.46
CA ASN A 8 -2.16 -8.01 11.97
C ASN A 8 -2.11 -6.46 12.00
N LEU A 9 -3.28 -5.82 12.04
CA LEU A 9 -3.35 -4.36 12.23
C LEU A 9 -2.65 -3.98 13.53
N GLY A 10 -1.80 -2.94 13.49
CA GLY A 10 -1.01 -2.51 14.65
C GLY A 10 0.23 -3.35 14.97
N SER A 11 0.55 -4.42 14.23
CA SER A 11 1.70 -5.30 14.52
C SER A 11 3.09 -4.71 14.19
N GLY A 12 3.17 -3.43 13.78
CA GLY A 12 4.43 -2.78 13.43
C GLY A 12 5.02 -3.15 12.06
N LYS A 13 4.32 -3.91 11.23
CA LYS A 13 4.78 -4.34 9.88
C LYS A 13 5.32 -3.19 9.01
N SER A 14 4.61 -2.07 8.93
CA SER A 14 5.05 -0.90 8.15
C SER A 14 6.30 -0.24 8.75
N THR A 15 6.45 -0.28 10.07
CA THR A 15 7.64 0.25 10.76
C THR A 15 8.86 -0.60 10.42
N VAL A 16 8.74 -1.92 10.55
CA VAL A 16 9.82 -2.87 10.24
C VAL A 16 10.18 -2.82 8.76
N ALA A 17 9.18 -2.77 7.87
CA ALA A 17 9.42 -2.67 6.42
C ALA A 17 10.23 -1.42 6.05
N LYS A 18 9.90 -0.26 6.64
CA LYS A 18 10.66 0.99 6.41
C LYS A 18 12.09 0.90 6.92
N MET A 19 12.30 0.34 8.11
CA MET A 19 13.64 0.16 8.69
C MET A 19 14.49 -0.78 7.84
N LEU A 20 13.93 -1.94 7.49
CA LEU A 20 14.62 -2.94 6.67
C LEU A 20 15.00 -2.38 5.29
N ALA A 21 14.08 -1.67 4.64
CA ALA A 21 14.35 -1.05 3.35
C ALA A 21 15.48 -0.02 3.45
N LYS A 22 15.50 0.82 4.49
CA LYS A 22 16.57 1.78 4.73
C LYS A 22 17.92 1.09 4.93
N ASP A 23 17.97 0.05 5.75
CA ASP A 23 19.22 -0.64 6.10
C ASP A 23 19.81 -1.41 4.91
N LEU A 24 18.94 -1.93 4.02
CA LEU A 24 19.36 -2.65 2.82
C LEU A 24 19.52 -1.75 1.58
N GLY A 25 19.20 -0.46 1.67
CA GLY A 25 19.21 0.46 0.53
C GLY A 25 18.12 0.19 -0.51
N TYR A 26 16.98 -0.36 -0.09
CA TYR A 26 15.85 -0.72 -0.94
C TYR A 26 14.78 0.36 -0.93
N SER A 27 14.01 0.45 -2.01
CA SER A 27 12.77 1.24 -2.04
C SER A 27 11.68 0.55 -1.21
N HIS A 28 11.01 1.32 -0.35
CA HIS A 28 9.87 0.84 0.43
C HIS A 28 8.57 1.24 -0.26
N TYR A 29 7.74 0.24 -0.58
CA TYR A 29 6.38 0.43 -1.05
C TYR A 29 5.42 -0.25 -0.07
N SER A 30 4.32 0.42 0.25
CA SER A 30 3.22 -0.21 1.00
C SER A 30 1.90 -0.01 0.26
N THR A 31 0.96 -0.93 0.46
CA THR A 31 -0.41 -0.84 -0.06
C THR A 31 -1.03 0.52 0.26
N GLY A 32 -0.78 1.07 1.46
CA GLY A 32 -1.28 2.39 1.84
C GLY A 32 -0.62 3.55 1.08
N ASP A 33 0.64 3.43 0.69
CA ASP A 33 1.32 4.44 -0.14
C ASP A 33 0.77 4.41 -1.57
N PHE A 34 0.50 3.21 -2.09
CA PHE A 34 -0.13 3.05 -3.40
C PHE A 34 -1.56 3.58 -3.43
N MET A 35 -2.39 3.23 -2.45
CA MET A 35 -3.76 3.76 -2.34
C MET A 35 -3.78 5.28 -2.20
N ARG A 36 -2.82 5.88 -1.48
CA ARG A 36 -2.69 7.34 -1.42
C ARG A 36 -2.38 7.94 -2.79
N LYS A 37 -1.41 7.37 -3.51
CA LYS A 37 -1.04 7.82 -4.86
C LYS A 37 -2.21 7.69 -5.84
N MET A 38 -2.93 6.56 -5.80
CA MET A 38 -4.10 6.34 -6.65
C MET A 38 -5.22 7.33 -6.35
N ALA A 39 -5.45 7.65 -5.08
CA ALA A 39 -6.43 8.66 -4.68
C ALA A 39 -6.06 10.05 -5.24
N GLU A 40 -4.78 10.44 -5.14
CA GLU A 40 -4.25 11.68 -5.72
C GLU A 40 -4.40 11.73 -7.24
N GLU A 41 -4.04 10.65 -7.96
CA GLU A 41 -4.18 10.55 -9.42
C GLU A 41 -5.63 10.64 -9.89
N ARG A 42 -6.58 10.13 -9.10
CA ARG A 42 -8.02 10.17 -9.36
C ARG A 42 -8.70 11.44 -8.84
N GLY A 43 -7.96 12.33 -8.16
CA GLY A 43 -8.49 13.57 -7.59
C GLY A 43 -9.52 13.35 -6.47
N ILE A 44 -9.45 12.22 -5.77
CA ILE A 44 -10.36 11.85 -4.67
C ILE A 44 -9.59 11.63 -3.37
N THR A 45 -10.30 11.57 -2.25
CA THR A 45 -9.71 11.26 -0.94
C THR A 45 -9.44 9.76 -0.79
N LEU A 46 -8.50 9.40 0.09
CA LEU A 46 -8.23 8.01 0.46
C LEU A 46 -9.49 7.29 0.99
N LEU A 47 -10.35 8.02 1.70
CA LEU A 47 -11.62 7.49 2.22
C LEU A 47 -12.60 7.17 1.09
N GLU A 48 -12.71 8.04 0.09
CA GLU A 48 -13.55 7.80 -1.10
C GLU A 48 -13.01 6.63 -1.91
N LEU A 49 -11.69 6.54 -2.09
CA LEU A 49 -11.06 5.41 -2.74
C LEU A 49 -11.36 4.09 -2.00
N GLY A 50 -11.29 4.10 -0.66
CA GLY A 50 -11.64 2.93 0.15
C GLY A 50 -13.10 2.48 -0.05
N LYS A 51 -14.04 3.41 -0.11
CA LYS A 51 -15.46 3.11 -0.40
C LYS A 51 -15.69 2.54 -1.80
N ILE A 52 -14.92 3.00 -2.78
CA ILE A 52 -14.95 2.45 -4.14
C ILE A 52 -14.41 1.03 -4.11
N ALA A 53 -13.27 0.79 -3.46
CA ALA A 53 -12.64 -0.53 -3.35
C ALA A 53 -13.54 -1.57 -2.67
N GLU A 54 -14.39 -1.16 -1.71
CA GLU A 54 -15.37 -2.06 -1.09
C GLU A 54 -16.40 -2.63 -2.07
N ASN A 55 -16.69 -1.92 -3.16
CA ASN A 55 -17.72 -2.28 -4.15
C ASN A 55 -17.15 -2.61 -5.54
N ASP A 56 -15.84 -2.41 -5.73
CA ASP A 56 -15.17 -2.55 -7.02
C ASP A 56 -13.82 -3.27 -6.84
N SER A 57 -13.81 -4.56 -7.18
CA SER A 57 -12.62 -5.42 -7.11
C SER A 57 -11.53 -5.03 -8.11
N SER A 58 -11.77 -4.11 -9.06
CA SER A 58 -10.74 -3.60 -9.97
C SER A 58 -9.57 -2.96 -9.22
N ILE A 59 -9.81 -2.37 -8.05
CA ILE A 59 -8.76 -1.74 -7.24
C ILE A 59 -7.81 -2.79 -6.64
N ASP A 60 -8.32 -3.97 -6.24
CA ASP A 60 -7.47 -5.07 -5.78
C ASP A 60 -6.61 -5.63 -6.93
N TYR A 61 -7.17 -5.73 -8.15
CA TYR A 61 -6.39 -6.15 -9.32
C TYR A 61 -5.29 -5.13 -9.71
N GLU A 62 -5.59 -3.83 -9.65
CA GLU A 62 -4.59 -2.78 -9.89
C GLU A 62 -3.47 -2.78 -8.83
N LEU A 63 -3.78 -3.20 -7.61
CA LEU A 63 -2.83 -3.35 -6.51
C LEU A 63 -1.87 -4.54 -6.70
N ASP A 64 -2.36 -5.65 -7.23
CA ASP A 64 -1.57 -6.86 -7.45
C ASP A 64 -0.56 -6.73 -8.61
N ASP A 65 -0.84 -5.85 -9.58
CA ASP A 65 0.01 -5.61 -10.76
C ASP A 65 1.15 -4.59 -10.53
N TYR A 66 1.22 -3.93 -9.36
CA TYR A 66 2.22 -2.90 -9.03
C TYR A 66 3.43 -3.45 -8.23
#